data_AF-A0A496N450-F1
#
_entry.id   AF-A0A496N450-F1
#
_cell.length_a   1.000
_cell.length_b   1.000
_cell.length_c   1.000
_cell.angle_alpha   90.00
_cell.angle_beta   90.00
_cell.angle_gamma   90.00
#
_symmetry.space_group_name_H-M   'P 1'
#
loop_
_entity.id
_entity.type
_entity.pdbx_description
1 polymer ?
#
loop_
_entity_poly.entity_id
_entity_poly.type
_entity_poly.pdbx_seq_one_letter_code
_entity_poly.pdbx_strand_id
1 'polypeptide(L)'
;MSNSNGILYIVATPIGNLQDITQRALETFQQVDLIAAEDTRHSGLLLAHYGIKKPFFALHDHNEQQKAGALVEKLLQGVNIALISDAGTPLISDPGFHVVRQCR
;
A
#
# COMPACT_ATOMS: atom_id res chain seq x y z
N MET A 1 21.49 -18.29 -3.69
CA MET A 1 20.28 -17.61 -4.18
C MET A 1 20.11 -16.37 -3.31
N SER A 2 20.17 -15.17 -3.88
CA SER A 2 19.85 -13.96 -3.12
C SER A 2 18.36 -14.03 -2.78
N ASN A 3 18.04 -14.40 -1.54
CA ASN A 3 16.69 -14.25 -0.99
C ASN A 3 16.43 -12.75 -0.84
N SER A 4 16.04 -12.12 -1.94
CA SER A 4 15.63 -10.72 -1.96
C SER A 4 14.16 -10.68 -1.60
N ASN A 5 13.87 -10.62 -0.30
CA ASN A 5 12.50 -10.32 0.16
C ASN A 5 12.05 -8.99 -0.46
N GLY A 6 10.76 -8.91 -0.78
CA GLY A 6 10.12 -7.69 -1.23
C GLY A 6 10.05 -6.66 -0.11
N ILE A 7 9.87 -5.40 -0.50
CA ILE A 7 9.82 -4.27 0.43
C ILE A 7 8.37 -3.82 0.61
N LEU A 8 7.97 -3.64 1.86
CA LEU A 8 6.72 -2.97 2.22
C LEU A 8 6.98 -1.47 2.38
N TYR A 9 6.45 -0.67 1.46
CA TYR A 9 6.49 0.79 1.54
C TYR A 9 5.24 1.32 2.23
N ILE A 10 5.42 2.14 3.26
CA ILE A 10 4.32 2.85 3.91
C ILE A 10 4.23 4.24 3.29
N VAL A 11 3.14 4.54 2.60
CA VAL A 11 3.03 5.78 1.81
C VAL A 11 1.77 6.54 2.19
N ALA A 12 1.96 7.78 2.64
CA ALA A 12 0.87 8.71 2.92
C ALA A 12 0.23 9.24 1.64
N THR A 13 -1.09 9.42 1.67
CA THR A 13 -1.89 9.99 0.58
C THR A 13 -2.42 11.38 0.97
N PRO A 14 -2.72 12.25 0.00
CA PRO A 14 -3.26 13.57 0.31
C PRO A 14 -4.61 13.52 1.03
N ILE A 15 -4.88 14.51 1.90
CA ILE A 15 -6.16 14.65 2.64
C ILE A 15 -7.17 15.57 1.96
N GLY A 16 -6.96 15.91 0.68
CA GLY A 16 -7.90 16.71 -0.10
C GLY A 16 -7.30 17.34 -1.34
N ASN A 17 -6.09 17.92 -1.25
CA ASN A 17 -5.42 18.50 -2.41
C ASN A 17 -4.45 17.49 -3.03
N LEU A 18 -4.73 17.04 -4.25
CA LEU A 18 -3.93 16.03 -4.94
C LEU A 18 -2.45 16.44 -5.07
N GLN A 19 -2.17 17.75 -5.19
CA GLN A 19 -0.81 18.28 -5.33
C GLN A 19 0.06 18.11 -4.07
N ASP A 20 -0.53 17.77 -2.93
CA ASP A 20 0.21 17.50 -1.70
C ASP A 20 0.93 16.14 -1.73
N ILE A 21 0.71 15.33 -2.77
CA ILE A 21 1.43 14.08 -2.95
C ILE A 21 2.92 14.36 -3.17
N THR A 22 3.78 13.56 -2.51
CA THR A 22 5.22 13.71 -2.70
C THR A 22 5.68 13.03 -3.99
N GLN A 23 6.75 13.55 -4.59
CA GLN A 23 7.39 12.91 -5.75
C GLN A 23 7.80 11.45 -5.44
N ARG A 24 8.32 11.20 -4.24
CA ARG A 24 8.72 9.86 -3.81
C ARG A 24 7.53 8.89 -3.71
N ALA A 25 6.35 9.36 -3.34
CA ALA A 25 5.14 8.53 -3.33
C ALA A 25 4.77 8.08 -4.75
N LEU A 26 4.82 9.00 -5.72
CA LEU A 26 4.57 8.69 -7.13
C LEU A 26 5.60 7.70 -7.68
N GLU A 27 6.89 7.90 -7.39
CA GLU A 27 7.95 6.97 -7.77
C GLU A 27 7.73 5.58 -7.17
N THR A 28 7.36 5.52 -5.89
CA THR A 28 7.04 4.26 -5.21
C THR A 28 5.87 3.56 -5.89
N PHE A 29 4.78 4.27 -6.16
CA PHE A 29 3.60 3.70 -6.83
C PHE A 29 3.90 3.19 -8.23
N GLN A 30 4.88 3.77 -8.95
CA GLN A 30 5.30 3.27 -10.26
C GLN A 30 6.16 2.01 -10.16
N GLN A 31 6.97 1.88 -9.10
CA GLN A 31 7.94 0.79 -8.92
C GLN A 31 7.34 -0.47 -8.27
N VAL A 32 6.39 -0.32 -7.35
CA VAL A 32 5.80 -1.47 -6.65
C VAL A 32 4.98 -2.36 -7.58
N ASP A 33 4.90 -3.65 -7.22
CA ASP A 33 4.12 -4.64 -7.96
C ASP A 33 2.64 -4.61 -7.57
N LEU A 34 2.34 -4.20 -6.34
CA LEU A 34 1.01 -4.24 -5.73
C LEU A 34 0.76 -3.04 -4.81
N ILE A 35 -0.48 -2.57 -4.77
CA ILE A 35 -0.92 -1.55 -3.81
C ILE A 35 -1.96 -2.15 -2.87
N ALA A 36 -1.68 -2.11 -1.57
CA ALA A 36 -2.62 -2.45 -0.51
C ALA A 36 -3.31 -1.17 -0.01
N ALA A 37 -4.64 -1.15 -0.01
CA ALA A 37 -5.45 0.01 0.39
C ALA A 37 -6.74 -0.43 1.07
N GLU A 38 -7.35 0.45 1.87
CA GLU A 38 -8.67 0.23 2.46
C GLU A 38 -9.78 0.30 1.39
N ASP A 39 -9.99 1.48 0.80
CA ASP A 39 -10.90 1.65 -0.33
C ASP A 39 -10.13 1.76 -1.66
N THR A 40 -10.03 0.61 -2.34
CA THR A 40 -9.43 0.52 -3.67
C THR A 40 -10.13 1.38 -4.74
N ARG A 41 -11.40 1.76 -4.54
CA ARG A 41 -12.12 2.66 -5.47
C ARG A 41 -11.60 4.09 -5.30
N HIS A 42 -11.45 4.56 -4.06
CA HIS A 42 -10.93 5.89 -3.77
C HIS A 42 -9.45 6.00 -4.18
N SER A 43 -8.63 5.04 -3.74
CA SER A 43 -7.21 4.98 -4.11
C SER A 43 -7.01 4.83 -5.63
N GLY A 44 -7.92 4.14 -6.31
CA GLY A 44 -7.93 4.03 -7.77
C GLY A 44 -8.09 5.39 -8.48
N LEU A 45 -8.92 6.28 -7.95
CA LEU A 45 -9.08 7.65 -8.49
C LEU A 45 -7.81 8.49 -8.31
N LEU A 46 -7.18 8.41 -7.14
CA LEU A 46 -5.89 9.08 -6.87
C LEU A 46 -4.84 8.64 -7.90
N LEU A 47 -4.69 7.32 -8.09
CA LEU A 47 -3.72 6.78 -9.04
C LEU A 47 -4.04 7.15 -10.49
N ALA A 48 -5.33 7.11 -10.86
CA ALA A 48 -5.79 7.47 -12.20
C ALA A 48 -5.50 8.94 -12.53
N HIS A 49 -5.61 9.85 -11.56
CA HIS A 49 -5.23 11.26 -11.74
C HIS A 49 -3.77 11.42 -12.18
N TYR A 50 -2.88 10.56 -11.69
CA TYR A 50 -1.46 10.53 -12.03
C TYR A 50 -1.10 9.59 -13.18
N GLY A 51 -2.11 8.98 -13.83
CA GLY A 51 -1.89 8.03 -14.93
C GLY A 51 -1.23 6.71 -14.51
N ILE A 52 -1.28 6.37 -13.22
CA ILE A 52 -0.66 5.17 -12.68
C ILE A 52 -1.70 4.04 -12.64
N LYS A 53 -1.35 2.87 -13.20
CA LYS A 53 -2.19 1.67 -13.16
C LYS A 53 -1.45 0.54 -12.45
N LYS A 54 -1.99 0.09 -11.32
CA LYS A 54 -1.44 -1.02 -10.52
C LYS A 54 -2.55 -1.96 -10.05
N PRO A 55 -2.24 -3.25 -9.83
CA PRO A 55 -3.17 -4.14 -9.16
C PRO A 55 -3.35 -3.69 -7.71
N PHE A 56 -4.56 -3.86 -7.20
CA PHE A 56 -4.92 -3.53 -5.83
C PHE A 56 -5.15 -4.78 -4.99
N PHE A 57 -4.86 -4.66 -3.70
CA PHE A 57 -5.21 -5.62 -2.67
C PHE A 57 -5.98 -4.89 -1.58
N ALA A 58 -7.26 -5.21 -1.41
CA ALA A 58 -8.09 -4.51 -0.45
C ALA A 58 -7.86 -5.05 0.97
N LEU A 59 -7.51 -4.18 1.92
CA LEU A 59 -7.26 -4.50 3.32
C LEU A 59 -8.31 -3.78 4.18
N HIS A 60 -9.20 -4.51 4.86
CA HIS A 60 -10.25 -3.90 5.70
C HIS A 60 -10.10 -4.41 7.14
N ASP A 61 -10.45 -3.60 8.13
CA ASP A 61 -10.31 -3.93 9.55
C ASP A 61 -10.88 -5.31 9.93
N HIS A 62 -12.07 -5.64 9.45
CA HIS A 62 -12.74 -6.92 9.78
C HIS A 62 -11.98 -8.17 9.33
N ASN A 63 -11.05 -8.06 8.37
CA ASN A 63 -10.29 -9.19 7.83
C ASN A 63 -8.76 -8.97 7.84
N GLU A 64 -8.30 -7.95 8.56
CA GLU A 64 -6.91 -7.50 8.50
C GLU A 64 -5.93 -8.61 8.88
N GLN A 65 -6.20 -9.38 9.94
CA GLN A 65 -5.30 -10.45 10.40
C GLN A 65 -5.10 -11.56 9.36
N GLN A 66 -6.19 -12.01 8.72
CA GLN A 66 -6.13 -13.06 7.71
C GLN A 66 -5.40 -12.55 6.46
N LYS A 67 -5.68 -11.30 6.06
CA LYS A 67 -5.10 -10.71 4.85
C LYS A 67 -3.65 -10.25 5.03
N ALA A 68 -3.24 -9.91 6.25
CA ALA A 68 -1.86 -9.59 6.57
C ALA A 68 -0.92 -10.75 6.25
N GLY A 69 -1.31 -11.99 6.59
CA GLY A 69 -0.52 -13.18 6.24
C GLY A 69 -0.30 -13.32 4.73
N ALA A 70 -1.34 -13.09 3.93
CA ALA A 70 -1.23 -13.14 2.47
C ALA A 70 -0.31 -12.05 1.89
N LEU A 71 -0.26 -10.85 2.50
CA LEU A 71 0.68 -9.79 2.10
C LEU A 71 2.12 -10.15 2.49
N VAL A 72 2.33 -10.72 3.68
CA VAL A 72 3.63 -11.19 4.14
C VAL A 72 4.17 -12.30 3.25
N GLU A 73 3.34 -13.27 2.85
CA GLU A 73 3.74 -14.32 1.91
C GLU A 73 4.21 -13.74 0.57
N LYS A 74 3.52 -12.73 0.05
CA LYS A 74 3.93 -12.03 -1.19
C LYS A 74 5.27 -11.32 -1.02
N LEU A 75 5.47 -10.63 0.12
CA LEU A 75 6.75 -9.98 0.43
C LEU A 75 7.88 -11.02 0.50
N LEU A 76 7.65 -12.17 1.14
CA LEU A 76 8.63 -13.26 1.19
C LEU A 76 8.95 -13.86 -0.18
N GLN A 77 8.02 -13.74 -1.15
CA GLN A 77 8.24 -14.13 -2.55
C GLN A 77 8.95 -13.06 -3.39
N GLY A 78 9.35 -11.93 -2.80
CA GLY A 78 10.05 -10.85 -3.50
C GLY A 78 9.15 -9.75 -4.08
N VAL A 79 7.84 -9.80 -3.83
CA VAL A 79 6.87 -8.83 -4.35
C VAL A 79 6.96 -7.53 -3.55
N ASN A 80 7.18 -6.39 -4.22
CA ASN A 80 7.18 -5.08 -3.57
C ASN A 80 5.76 -4.53 -3.45
N ILE A 81 5.41 -4.04 -2.27
CA ILE A 81 4.04 -3.62 -1.94
C ILE A 81 4.05 -2.21 -1.37
N ALA A 82 3.18 -1.33 -1.87
CA ALA A 82 2.86 -0.07 -1.19
C ALA A 82 1.58 -0.23 -0.36
N LEU A 83 1.66 0.04 0.93
CA LEU A 83 0.50 0.17 1.81
C LEU A 83 0.14 1.65 1.93
N ILE A 84 -1.09 1.99 1.56
CA ILE A 84 -1.63 3.35 1.55
C ILE A 84 -2.93 3.45 2.35
N SER A 85 -3.21 4.64 2.86
CA SER A 85 -4.48 5.03 3.46
C SER A 85 -5.37 5.72 2.43
N ASP A 86 -6.67 5.78 2.71
CA ASP A 86 -7.63 6.48 1.85
C ASP A 86 -7.37 7.99 1.82
N ALA A 87 -6.96 8.55 2.96
CA ALA A 87 -6.53 9.93 3.08
C ALA A 87 -5.58 10.08 4.28
N GLY A 88 -4.42 10.71 4.07
CA GLY A 88 -3.50 11.06 5.15
C GLY A 88 -2.42 10.01 5.39
N THR A 89 -2.09 9.78 6.66
CA THR A 89 -0.98 8.90 7.04
C THR A 89 -1.50 7.52 7.44
N PRO A 90 -1.09 6.44 6.76
CA PRO A 90 -1.48 5.07 7.11
C PRO A 90 -1.17 4.76 8.58
N LEU A 91 -1.93 3.82 9.16
CA LEU A 91 -1.75 3.27 10.51
C LEU A 91 -2.22 4.18 11.67
N ILE A 92 -2.84 5.34 11.40
CA ILE A 92 -3.45 6.20 12.43
C ILE A 92 -4.94 5.91 12.60
N SER A 93 -5.66 5.73 11.49
CA SER A 93 -7.10 5.40 11.49
C SER A 93 -7.49 4.43 10.37
N ASP A 94 -6.49 3.87 9.67
CA ASP A 94 -6.64 2.94 8.57
C ASP A 94 -6.04 1.56 8.94
N PRO A 95 -6.53 0.46 8.35
CA PRO A 95 -5.95 -0.87 8.49
C PRO A 95 -4.49 -0.90 8.01
N GLY A 96 -3.70 -1.83 8.56
CA GLY A 96 -2.30 -2.03 8.17
C GLY A 96 -1.34 -2.32 9.32
N PHE A 97 -1.76 -2.06 10.56
CA PHE A 97 -0.94 -2.29 11.73
C PHE A 97 -0.52 -3.76 11.86
N HIS A 98 -1.43 -4.69 11.57
CA HIS A 98 -1.11 -6.12 11.63
C HIS A 98 -0.09 -6.54 10.56
N VAL A 99 -0.14 -5.93 9.37
CA VAL A 99 0.82 -6.19 8.29
C VAL A 99 2.22 -5.75 8.74
N VAL A 100 2.36 -4.51 9.22
CA VAL A 100 3.64 -3.97 9.68
C VAL A 100 4.20 -4.78 10.84
N ARG A 101 3.35 -5.20 11.79
CA ARG A 101 3.78 -6.01 12.93
C ARG A 101 4.33 -7.37 12.50
N GLN A 102 3.77 -7.99 11.45
CA GLN A 102 4.24 -9.27 10.93
C GLN A 102 5.50 -9.15 10.05
N CYS A 103 5.82 -7.96 9.54
CA CYS A 103 7.01 -7.71 8.73
C CYS A 103 8.27 -7.37 9.54
N ARG A 104 8.15 -7.18 10.86
CA ARG A 104 9.28 -6.96 11.79
C ARG A 104 9.89 -8.27 12.24
#